data_AF-A0A2N2Y0H2-F1
#
_entry.id   AF-A0A2N2Y0H2-F1
#
_cell.length_a   1.000
_cell.length_b   1.000
_cell.length_c   1.000
_cell.angle_alpha   90.00
_cell.angle_beta   90.00
_cell.angle_gamma   90.00
#
_symmetry.space_group_name_H-M   'P 1'
#
loop_
_entity.id
_entity.type
_entity.pdbx_description
1 polymer ?
#
loop_
_entity_poly.entity_id
_entity_poly.type
_entity_poly.pdbx_seq_one_letter_code
_entity_poly.pdbx_strand_id
1 'polypeptide(L)' 'METKKKLRCPLGVPGGMLAALIGLFGIVYNIIYFNWTELIISFALFLLAMPFIRITMMVHSANDRLDELERKIQK' A
#
# COMPACT_ATOMS: atom_id res chain seq x y z
N MET A 1 -9.24 -5.63 30.69
CA MET A 1 -7.99 -5.59 29.93
C MET A 1 -8.28 -4.80 28.67
N GLU A 2 -7.59 -3.67 28.45
CA GLU A 2 -7.93 -2.69 27.41
C GLU A 2 -7.98 -3.34 26.04
N THR A 3 -9.07 -3.09 25.32
CA THR A 3 -9.32 -3.51 23.94
C THR A 3 -8.25 -2.92 23.03
N LYS A 4 -7.11 -3.60 22.86
CA LYS A 4 -6.05 -3.17 21.94
C LYS A 4 -6.66 -2.94 20.56
N LYS A 5 -6.63 -1.69 20.12
CA LYS A 5 -7.09 -1.27 18.79
C LYS A 5 -6.19 -1.97 17.76
N LYS A 6 -6.77 -2.73 16.84
CA LYS A 6 -6.02 -3.35 15.74
C LYS A 6 -5.17 -2.28 15.05
N LEU A 7 -3.84 -2.41 15.09
CA LEU A 7 -2.95 -1.63 14.24
C LEU A 7 -3.07 -2.15 12.81
N ARG A 8 -4.21 -1.88 12.17
CA ARG A 8 -4.35 -1.97 10.73
C ARG A 8 -4.26 -0.56 10.18
N CYS A 9 -3.24 -0.26 9.39
CA CYS A 9 -3.24 0.92 8.53
C CYS A 9 -4.42 0.81 7.53
N PRO A 10 -5.55 1.52 7.75
CA PRO A 10 -6.72 1.38 6.88
C PRO A 10 -6.45 1.94 5.48
N LEU A 11 -5.45 2.82 5.37
CA LEU A 11 -5.08 3.49 4.12
C LEU A 11 -3.89 2.84 3.40
N GLY A 12 -3.20 1.86 3.98
CA GLY A 12 -1.95 1.35 3.42
C GLY A 12 -2.13 0.65 2.08
N VAL A 13 -2.93 -0.41 2.08
CA VAL A 13 -3.28 -1.19 0.88
C VAL A 13 -4.13 -0.39 -0.11
N PRO A 14 -5.27 0.22 0.30
CA PRO A 14 -6.09 1.00 -0.64
C PRO A 14 -5.38 2.27 -1.13
N GLY A 15 -4.55 2.91 -0.31
CA GLY A 15 -3.76 4.08 -0.72
C GLY A 15 -2.69 3.72 -1.75
N GLY A 16 -1.99 2.59 -1.58
CA GLY A 16 -1.07 2.09 -2.60
C GLY A 16 -1.79 1.73 -3.91
N MET A 17 -3.00 1.17 -3.83
CA MET A 17 -3.80 0.84 -5.02
C MET A 17 -4.26 2.09 -5.78
N LEU A 18 -4.68 3.13 -5.05
CA LEU A 18 -4.99 4.45 -5.62
C LEU A 18 -3.75 5.09 -6.27
N ALA A 19 -2.59 5.05 -5.61
CA ALA A 19 -1.35 5.57 -6.16
C ALA A 19 -0.95 4.85 -7.46
N ALA A 20 -1.15 3.53 -7.55
CA ALA A 20 -0.91 2.77 -8.77
C ALA A 20 -1.86 3.19 -9.90
N LEU A 21 -3.15 3.39 -9.61
CA LEU A 21 -4.12 3.86 -10.62
C LEU A 21 -3.80 5.26 -11.13
N ILE A 22 -3.42 6.17 -10.23
CA ILE A 22 -3.02 7.55 -10.57
C ILE A 22 -1.76 7.53 -11.42
N GLY A 23 -0.75 6.74 -11.04
CA GLY A 23 0.48 6.58 -11.82
C GLY A 23 0.20 6.03 -13.23
N LEU A 24 -0.67 5.03 -13.35
CA LEU A 24 -1.04 4.45 -14.64
C LEU A 24 -1.81 5.43 -15.53
N PHE A 25 -2.73 6.22 -14.96
CA PHE A 25 -3.41 7.30 -15.68
C PHE A 25 -2.42 8.37 -16.16
N GLY A 26 -1.49 8.78 -15.29
CA GLY A 26 -0.43 9.73 -15.63
C GLY A 26 0.48 9.24 -16.75
N ILE A 27 0.82 7.95 -16.79
CA ILE A 27 1.60 7.36 -17.89
C ILE A 27 0.84 7.49 -19.21
N VAL A 28 -0.42 7.08 -19.26
CA VAL A 28 -1.24 7.14 -20.50
C VAL A 28 -1.38 8.59 -20.97
N TYR A 29 -1.71 9.51 -20.07
CA TYR A 29 -1.87 10.93 -20.39
C TYR A 29 -0.57 11.53 -20.93
N ASN A 30 0.55 11.33 -20.23
CA ASN A 30 1.83 11.93 -20.64
C ASN A 30 2.39 11.36 -21.94
N ILE A 31 2.08 10.10 -22.28
CA ILE A 31 2.41 9.52 -23.59
C ILE A 31 1.67 10.26 -24.71
N ILE A 32 0.37 10.54 -24.53
CA ILE A 32 -0.44 11.24 -25.54
C ILE A 32 0.08 12.66 -25.80
N TYR A 33 0.50 13.35 -24.73
CA TYR A 33 0.98 14.74 -24.80
C TYR A 33 2.50 14.88 -25.00
N PHE A 34 3.24 13.78 -25.19
CA PHE A 34 4.70 13.77 -25.34
C PHE A 34 5.47 14.52 -24.22
N ASN A 35 4.95 14.49 -22.99
CA ASN A 35 5.60 15.12 -21.84
C ASN A 35 6.50 14.12 -21.11
N TRP A 36 7.77 14.06 -21.53
CA TRP A 36 8.77 13.11 -21.03
C TRP A 36 9.10 13.31 -19.55
N THR A 37 9.06 14.55 -19.04
CA THR A 37 9.41 14.85 -17.65
C THR A 37 8.36 14.30 -16.68
N GLU A 38 7.09 14.56 -16.97
CA GLU A 38 5.96 14.07 -16.17
C GLU A 38 5.73 12.56 -16.34
N LEU A 39 6.13 12.00 -17.49
CA LEU A 39 6.11 10.56 -17.73
C LEU A 39 7.02 9.79 -16.75
N ILE A 40 8.23 10.29 -16.51
CA ILE A 40 9.18 9.68 -15.56
C ILE A 40 8.63 9.70 -14.14
N ILE A 41 8.01 10.83 -13.73
CA ILE A 41 7.38 10.96 -12.42
C ILE A 41 6.21 9.98 -12.27
N SER A 42 5.37 9.87 -13.29
CA SER A 42 4.24 8.93 -13.32
C SER A 42 4.71 7.48 -13.21
N PHE A 43 5.81 7.14 -13.90
CA PHE A 43 6.45 5.83 -13.79
C PHE A 43 7.01 5.56 -12.40
N ALA A 44 7.70 6.53 -11.81
CA ALA A 44 8.22 6.40 -10.46
C ALA A 44 7.08 6.17 -9.44
N LEU A 45 5.98 6.93 -9.56
CA LEU A 45 4.81 6.79 -8.71
C LEU A 45 4.17 5.39 -8.84
N PHE A 46 4.02 4.90 -10.07
CA PHE A 46 3.49 3.57 -10.34
C PHE A 46 4.39 2.46 -9.78
N LEU A 47 5.71 2.56 -9.98
CA LEU A 47 6.67 1.55 -9.56
C LEU A 47 6.78 1.47 -8.04
N LEU A 48 6.66 2.60 -7.34
CA LEU A 48 6.77 2.70 -5.88
C LEU A 48 5.46 2.29 -5.18
N ALA A 49 4.31 2.39 -5.85
CA ALA A 49 3.02 1.98 -5.30
C ALA A 49 2.96 0.46 -4.97
N MET A 50 3.50 -0.41 -5.84
CA MET A 50 3.49 -1.85 -5.61
C MET A 50 4.26 -2.34 -4.37
N PRO A 51 5.53 -1.93 -4.13
CA PRO A 51 6.25 -2.32 -2.91
C PRO A 51 5.57 -1.76 -1.66
N PHE A 52 4.93 -0.59 -1.74
CA PHE A 52 4.17 -0.01 -0.64
C PHE A 52 2.99 -0.91 -0.21
N ILE A 53 2.25 -1.46 -1.17
CA ILE A 53 1.18 -2.43 -0.92
C ILE A 53 1.74 -3.71 -0.29
N ARG A 54 2.88 -4.21 -0.79
CA ARG A 54 3.50 -5.44 -0.27
C ARG A 54 3.92 -5.29 1.19
N ILE A 55 4.57 -4.18 1.55
CA ILE A 55 5.02 -3.92 2.92
C ILE A 55 3.82 -3.81 3.86
N THR A 56 2.79 -3.06 3.46
CA THR A 56 1.58 -2.87 4.29
C THR A 56 0.83 -4.19 4.51
N MET A 57 0.71 -5.03 3.49
CA MET A 57 0.16 -6.39 3.63
C MET A 57 1.00 -7.29 4.54
N MET A 58 2.33 -7.24 4.44
CA MET A 58 3.21 -8.01 5.33
C MET A 58 3.00 -7.61 6.79
N VAL A 59 2.94 -6.30 7.09
CA VAL A 59 2.70 -5.79 8.44
C VAL A 59 1.35 -6.24 8.97
N HIS A 60 0.28 -6.17 8.17
CA HIS A 60 -1.03 -6.69 8.58
C HIS A 60 -1.01 -8.18 8.87
N SER A 61 -0.33 -8.97 8.02
CA SER A 61 -0.23 -10.42 8.22
C SER A 61 0.57 -10.81 9.46
N ALA A 62 1.64 -10.06 9.77
CA ALA A 62 2.42 -10.26 10.98
C ALA A 62 1.59 -9.92 12.23
N ASN A 63 0.79 -8.85 12.16
CA ASN A 63 -0.07 -8.45 13.25
C ASN A 63 -1.19 -9.47 13.51
N ASP A 64 -1.80 -10.02 12.45
CA ASP A 64 -2.81 -11.07 12.59
C ASP A 64 -2.23 -12.35 13.24
N ARG A 65 -0.96 -12.70 12.96
CA ARG A 65 -0.27 -13.83 13.63
C ARG A 65 0.04 -13.55 15.10
N LEU A 66 0.42 -12.32 15.44
CA LEU A 66 0.66 -11.92 16.83
C LEU A 66 -0.63 -11.97 17.66
N ASP A 67 -1.76 -11.51 17.10
CA ASP A 67 -3.08 -11.62 17.71
C ASP A 67 -3.45 -13.09 18.00
N GLU A 68 -3.13 -14.01 17.08
CA GLU A 68 -3.35 -15.44 17.31
C GLU A 68 -2.48 -16.02 18.43
N LEU A 69 -1.22 -15.59 18.54
CA LEU A 69 -0.33 -16.00 19.63
C LEU A 69 -0.81 -15.46 20.99
N GLU A 70 -1.18 -14.18 21.07
CA GLU A 70 -1.74 -13.59 22.31
C GLU A 70 -2.99 -14.38 22.76
N ARG A 71 -3.90 -14.74 21.83
CA ARG A 71 -5.08 -15.57 22.15
C ARG A 71 -4.75 -16.96 22.69
N LYS A 72 -3.66 -17.57 22.22
CA LYS A 72 -3.23 -18.90 22.69
C LYS A 72 -2.57 -18.84 24.07
N ILE A 73 -1.88 -17.73 24.39
CA ILE A 73 -1.22 -17.51 25.68
C ILE A 73 -2.23 -17.09 26.77
N GLN A 74 -3.29 -16.38 26.40
CA GLN A 74 -4.38 -16.00 27.32
C GLN A 74 -5.38 -17.12 27.65
N LYS A 75 -5.25 -18.28 27.02
CA LYS A 75 -6.10 -19.46 27.24
C LYS A 75 -5.38 -20.47 28.11
#